data_AF-A0A4Z2H8V2-F1
#
_entry.id   AF-A0A4Z2H8V2-F1
#
_cell.length_a   1.000
_cell.length_b   1.000
_cell.length_c   1.000
_cell.angle_alpha   90.00
_cell.angle_beta   90.00
_cell.angle_gamma   90.00
#
_symmetry.space_group_name_H-M   'P 1'
#
loop_
_entity.id
_entity.type
_entity.pdbx_description
1 polymer ?
#
loop_
_entity_poly.entity_id
_entity_poly.type
_entity_poly.pdbx_seq_one_letter_code
_entity_poly.pdbx_strand_id
1 'polypeptide(L)'
;MGEREAGEGMDQVETEPGFQSTGYAILQAIMEKAGQNNWQVSAICVENFNDANYRRLLEDLDRRQEKKFVIDLEAERLQNMLEQIVSVGKHVKGYHYIMANLGFKDINLERFMHGGANVTGFQLVDFSNPMVIKLMQRWNKLDQREYPGSDAPPKVCRLNTR
;
A
#
# COMPACT_ATOMS: atom_id res chain seq x y z
N MET A 1 14.14 50.69 2.06
CA MET A 1 14.81 50.20 3.28
C MET A 1 13.77 50.21 4.38
N GLY A 2 13.36 49.12 5.02
CA GLY A 2 13.56 47.67 4.84
C GLY A 2 12.16 47.02 4.78
N GLU A 3 11.95 45.95 4.03
CA GLU A 3 12.32 44.55 4.34
C GLU A 3 11.55 43.94 5.53
N ARG A 4 10.60 43.09 5.11
CA ARG A 4 9.91 41.94 5.72
C ARG A 4 10.34 41.52 7.14
N GLU A 5 9.33 41.12 7.92
CA GLU A 5 9.32 39.84 8.64
C GLU A 5 7.85 39.40 8.83
N ALA A 6 7.45 38.36 8.09
CA ALA A 6 6.24 37.59 8.35
C ALA A 6 6.73 36.25 8.92
N GLY A 7 6.86 36.21 10.25
CA GLY A 7 7.25 35.04 11.01
C GLY A 7 6.04 34.38 11.65
N GLU A 8 5.83 33.13 11.27
CA GLU A 8 5.38 32.02 12.13
C GLU A 8 3.98 32.09 12.76
N GLY A 9 3.09 31.31 12.15
CA GLY A 9 1.88 30.79 12.76
C GLY A 9 1.44 29.54 11.99
N MET A 10 2.30 28.52 11.96
CA MET A 10 1.84 27.17 11.58
C MET A 10 0.97 26.69 12.73
N ASP A 11 -0.33 26.61 12.47
CA ASP A 11 -1.30 26.04 13.40
C ASP A 11 -0.80 24.68 13.89
N GLN A 12 -0.45 24.63 15.18
CA GLN A 12 -0.20 23.38 15.87
C GLN A 12 -1.55 22.68 15.99
N VAL A 13 -1.71 21.54 15.32
CA VAL A 13 -2.85 20.67 15.53
C VAL A 13 -2.69 20.04 16.91
N GLU A 14 -3.37 20.59 17.91
CA GLU A 14 -3.53 19.95 19.22
C GLU A 14 -4.29 18.63 19.02
N THR A 15 -3.63 17.51 19.31
CA THR A 15 -4.29 16.20 19.32
C THR A 15 -4.90 15.94 20.68
N GLU A 16 -6.23 16.01 20.76
CA GLU A 16 -7.04 15.53 21.89
C GLU A 16 -6.78 14.02 22.15
N PRO A 17 -6.68 13.57 23.43
CA PRO A 17 -6.42 12.18 23.76
C PRO A 17 -7.74 11.40 23.80
N GLY A 18 -8.19 10.91 22.65
CA GLY A 18 -9.34 10.02 22.61
C GLY A 18 -9.78 9.71 21.19
N PHE A 19 -9.72 8.42 20.85
CA PHE A 19 -10.20 7.80 19.60
C PHE A 19 -9.19 7.76 18.44
N GLN A 20 -8.20 6.85 18.52
CA GLN A 20 -7.47 6.41 17.33
C GLN A 20 -8.37 5.49 16.51
N SER A 21 -8.92 5.99 15.42
CA SER A 21 -9.47 5.15 14.36
C SER A 21 -8.34 4.27 13.82
N THR A 22 -8.41 2.97 14.08
CA THR A 22 -7.38 1.96 13.76
C THR A 22 -7.03 1.90 12.26
N GLY A 23 -7.88 2.48 11.39
CA GLY A 23 -7.72 2.48 9.94
C GLY A 23 -6.52 3.24 9.39
N TYR A 24 -5.90 4.15 10.17
CA TYR A 24 -4.80 5.01 9.70
C TYR A 24 -3.50 4.87 10.50
N ALA A 25 -3.36 3.84 11.33
CA ALA A 25 -2.21 3.70 12.24
C ALA A 25 -0.84 3.74 11.51
N ILE A 26 -0.73 3.13 10.33
CA ILE A 26 0.50 3.15 9.52
C ILE A 26 0.79 4.57 9.01
N LEU A 27 -0.23 5.27 8.49
CA LEU A 27 -0.08 6.64 8.01
C LEU A 27 0.36 7.55 9.16
N GLN A 28 -0.25 7.42 10.34
CA GLN A 28 0.11 8.17 11.53
C GLN A 28 1.59 7.96 11.90
N ALA A 29 2.04 6.70 11.95
CA ALA A 29 3.43 6.38 12.26
C ALA A 29 4.42 6.94 11.22
N ILE A 30 4.06 6.92 9.94
CA ILE A 30 4.88 7.50 8.86
C ILE A 30 4.96 9.02 9.03
N MET A 31 3.84 9.70 9.29
CA MET A 31 3.79 11.16 9.44
C MET A 31 4.60 11.63 10.66
N GLU A 32 4.51 10.90 11.78
CA GLU A 32 5.30 11.19 12.97
C GLU A 32 6.81 11.07 12.69
N LYS A 33 7.24 9.98 12.03
CA LYS A 33 8.64 9.83 11.63
C LYS A 33 9.08 10.81 10.56
N ALA A 34 8.18 11.25 9.67
CA ALA A 34 8.50 12.26 8.69
C ALA A 34 8.85 13.59 9.36
N GLY A 35 8.08 14.00 10.38
CA GLY A 35 8.38 15.20 11.17
C GLY A 35 9.72 15.11 11.90
N GLN A 36 10.05 13.95 12.48
CA GLN A 36 11.30 13.75 13.22
C GLN A 36 12.54 13.69 12.32
N ASN A 37 12.40 13.20 11.09
CA ASN A 37 13.51 12.98 10.16
C ASN A 37 13.54 14.00 8.99
N ASN A 38 12.71 15.05 9.04
CA ASN A 38 12.54 16.04 7.98
C ASN A 38 12.25 15.42 6.59
N TRP A 39 11.45 14.34 6.54
CA TRP A 39 11.04 13.75 5.28
C TRP A 39 9.94 14.57 4.62
N GLN A 40 10.02 14.74 3.30
CA GLN A 40 8.92 15.27 2.51
C GLN A 40 8.00 14.11 2.10
N VAL A 41 6.80 14.08 2.68
CA VAL A 41 5.82 13.01 2.45
C VAL A 41 4.50 13.64 2.01
N SER A 42 3.93 13.12 0.92
CA SER A 42 2.58 13.46 0.48
C SER A 42 1.65 12.27 0.73
N ALA A 43 0.62 12.47 1.55
CA ALA A 43 -0.43 11.48 1.78
C ALA A 43 -1.60 11.73 0.82
N ILE A 44 -2.01 10.70 0.07
CA ILE A 44 -3.11 10.81 -0.89
C ILE A 44 -4.14 9.73 -0.57
N CYS A 45 -5.33 10.15 -0.18
CA CYS A 45 -6.46 9.25 -0.06
C CYS A 45 -7.08 9.03 -1.45
N VAL A 46 -7.19 7.76 -1.84
CA VAL A 46 -7.75 7.35 -3.16
C VAL A 46 -9.11 6.67 -3.03
N GLU A 47 -9.83 6.93 -1.93
CA GLU A 47 -11.20 6.42 -1.73
C GLU A 47 -12.12 6.89 -2.86
N ASN A 48 -12.96 5.96 -3.35
CA ASN A 48 -13.92 6.20 -4.44
C ASN A 48 -13.30 6.62 -5.78
N PHE A 49 -12.02 6.34 -6.01
CA PHE A 49 -11.38 6.58 -7.31
C PHE A 49 -11.90 5.62 -8.37
N ASN A 50 -12.25 6.19 -9.53
CA ASN A 50 -12.37 5.41 -10.77
C ASN A 50 -11.05 5.43 -11.55
N ASP A 51 -10.99 4.69 -12.65
CA ASP A 51 -9.82 4.59 -13.52
C ASP A 51 -9.28 5.94 -13.99
N ALA A 52 -10.15 6.90 -14.31
CA ALA A 52 -9.74 8.23 -14.76
C ALA A 52 -9.08 9.02 -13.61
N ASN A 53 -9.55 8.86 -12.37
CA ASN A 53 -8.93 9.47 -11.20
C ASN A 53 -7.52 8.92 -10.96
N TYR A 54 -7.33 7.60 -11.05
CA TYR A 54 -6.01 6.98 -10.90
C TYR A 54 -5.01 7.46 -11.95
N ARG A 55 -5.42 7.52 -13.23
CA ARG A 55 -4.53 7.99 -14.31
C ARG A 55 -4.09 9.44 -14.10
N ARG A 56 -5.04 10.33 -13.78
CA ARG A 56 -4.74 11.74 -13.48
C ARG A 56 -3.79 11.87 -12.29
N LEU A 57 -4.02 11.10 -11.23
CA LEU A 57 -3.12 11.09 -10.07
C LEU A 57 -1.69 10.69 -10.45
N LEU A 58 -1.54 9.61 -11.22
CA LEU A 58 -0.24 9.11 -11.65
C LEU A 58 0.49 10.10 -12.57
N GLU A 59 -0.23 10.79 -13.46
CA GLU A 59 0.32 11.86 -14.30
C GLU A 59 0.78 13.06 -13.46
N ASP A 60 -0.02 13.48 -12.47
CA ASP A 60 0.31 14.58 -11.57
C ASP A 60 1.57 14.30 -10.74
N LEU A 61 1.65 13.08 -10.18
CA LEU A 61 2.82 12.62 -9.43
C LEU A 61 4.07 12.55 -10.32
N ASP A 62 3.92 12.11 -11.56
CA ASP A 62 5.02 12.06 -12.51
C ASP A 62 5.54 13.46 -12.89
N ARG A 63 4.63 14.44 -13.08
CA ARG A 63 5.01 15.85 -13.31
C ARG A 63 5.80 16.43 -12.12
N ARG A 64 5.50 15.99 -10.91
CA ARG A 64 6.23 16.35 -9.68
C ARG A 64 7.54 15.58 -9.49
N GLN A 65 7.89 14.70 -10.42
CA GLN A 65 9.05 13.80 -10.33
C GLN A 65 9.00 12.85 -9.12
N GLU A 66 7.79 12.50 -8.66
CA GLU A 66 7.61 11.50 -7.61
C GLU A 66 7.82 10.10 -8.20
N LYS A 67 8.75 9.35 -7.61
CA LYS A 67 9.14 8.01 -8.10
C LYS A 67 9.08 6.91 -7.04
N LYS A 68 8.84 7.26 -5.78
CA LYS A 68 8.81 6.32 -4.65
C LYS A 68 7.44 6.35 -3.99
N PHE A 69 6.80 5.20 -3.92
CA PHE A 69 5.41 5.10 -3.45
C PHE A 69 5.29 4.02 -2.39
N VAL A 70 4.59 4.35 -1.31
CA VAL A 70 4.06 3.36 -0.37
C VAL A 70 2.59 3.20 -0.69
N ILE A 71 2.19 1.99 -1.10
CA ILE A 71 0.81 1.68 -1.45
C ILE A 71 0.19 0.90 -0.31
N ASP A 72 -0.79 1.53 0.31
CA ASP A 72 -1.64 0.94 1.33
C ASP A 72 -3.08 0.86 0.81
N LEU A 73 -3.42 -0.28 0.19
CA LEU A 73 -4.74 -0.53 -0.38
C LEU A 73 -5.19 -1.96 -0.10
N GLU A 74 -6.50 -2.18 -0.05
CA GLU A 74 -7.10 -3.51 -0.05
C GLU A 74 -6.85 -4.24 -1.38
N ALA A 75 -6.90 -5.58 -1.37
CA ALA A 75 -6.48 -6.40 -2.51
C ALA A 75 -7.17 -6.04 -3.84
N GLU A 76 -8.47 -5.82 -3.82
CA GLU A 76 -9.24 -5.45 -5.03
C GLU A 76 -8.82 -4.09 -5.59
N ARG A 77 -8.66 -3.09 -4.72
CA ARG A 77 -8.23 -1.74 -5.11
C ARG A 77 -6.77 -1.71 -5.54
N LEU A 78 -5.92 -2.50 -4.88
CA LEU A 78 -4.52 -2.66 -5.24
C LEU A 78 -4.41 -3.23 -6.66
N GLN A 79 -5.20 -4.24 -7.01
CA GLN A 79 -5.21 -4.80 -8.36
C GLN A 79 -5.55 -3.74 -9.42
N ASN A 80 -6.62 -2.95 -9.22
CA ASN A 80 -6.95 -1.87 -10.15
C ASN A 80 -5.80 -0.82 -10.22
N MET A 81 -5.25 -0.39 -9.08
CA MET A 81 -4.13 0.56 -9.06
C MET A 81 -2.92 0.05 -9.86
N LEU A 82 -2.56 -1.23 -9.74
CA LEU A 82 -1.47 -1.85 -10.50
C LEU A 82 -1.77 -1.84 -12.01
N GLU A 83 -3.00 -2.14 -12.41
CA GLU A 83 -3.43 -2.09 -13.81
C GLU A 83 -3.31 -0.67 -14.40
N GLN A 84 -3.71 0.35 -13.64
CA GLN A 84 -3.57 1.75 -14.08
C GLN A 84 -2.10 2.19 -14.16
N ILE A 85 -1.26 1.81 -13.19
CA ILE A 85 0.20 2.05 -13.22
C ILE A 85 0.82 1.47 -14.50
N VAL A 86 0.42 0.25 -14.88
CA VAL A 86 0.89 -0.39 -16.11
C VAL A 86 0.38 0.37 -17.34
N SER A 87 -0.91 0.67 -17.38
CA SER A 87 -1.59 1.36 -18.48
C SER A 87 -0.94 2.71 -18.83
N VAL A 88 -0.55 3.50 -17.83
CA VAL A 88 0.12 4.80 -18.03
C VAL A 88 1.66 4.72 -18.06
N GLY A 89 2.23 3.52 -18.11
CA GLY A 89 3.67 3.31 -18.28
C GLY A 89 4.53 3.69 -17.08
N LYS A 90 3.99 3.67 -15.85
CA LYS A 90 4.73 4.03 -14.62
C LYS A 90 5.36 2.84 -13.90
N HIS A 91 5.30 1.65 -14.49
CA HIS A 91 5.95 0.42 -14.02
C HIS A 91 7.39 0.24 -14.54
N VAL A 92 7.97 1.30 -15.13
CA VAL A 92 9.29 1.23 -15.79
C VAL A 92 10.45 1.47 -14.82
N LYS A 93 11.69 1.29 -15.29
CA LYS A 93 12.90 1.62 -14.52
C LYS A 93 12.86 3.04 -13.97
N GLY A 94 13.24 3.19 -12.70
CA GLY A 94 13.28 4.46 -11.98
C GLY A 94 12.15 4.63 -10.97
N TYR A 95 11.08 3.85 -11.07
CA TYR A 95 10.01 3.80 -10.08
C TYR A 95 10.28 2.74 -9.00
N HIS A 96 9.83 3.01 -7.78
CA HIS A 96 9.90 2.09 -6.65
C HIS A 96 8.58 2.08 -5.87
N TYR A 97 7.98 0.90 -5.78
CA TYR A 97 6.73 0.65 -5.07
C TYR A 97 6.97 -0.22 -3.84
N ILE A 98 6.44 0.20 -2.70
CA ILE A 98 6.42 -0.55 -1.44
C ILE A 98 4.97 -0.91 -1.14
N MET A 99 4.65 -2.21 -1.18
CA MET A 99 3.31 -2.72 -0.87
C MET A 99 3.18 -2.90 0.64
N ALA A 100 2.28 -2.16 1.28
CA ALA A 100 2.02 -2.22 2.72
C ALA A 100 1.03 -3.35 3.12
N ASN A 101 0.88 -4.36 2.25
CA ASN A 101 0.10 -5.57 2.48
C ASN A 101 1.00 -6.70 3.03
N LEU A 102 0.40 -7.62 3.77
CA LEU A 102 1.10 -8.75 4.42
C LEU A 102 1.14 -10.03 3.57
N GLY A 103 0.49 -10.04 2.41
CA GLY A 103 0.48 -11.14 1.44
C GLY A 103 1.19 -10.74 0.15
N PHE A 104 2.45 -10.29 0.22
CA PHE A 104 3.18 -9.81 -0.97
C PHE A 104 3.21 -10.84 -2.10
N LYS A 105 3.36 -12.13 -1.78
CA LYS A 105 3.37 -13.22 -2.78
C LYS A 105 2.00 -13.48 -3.41
N ASP A 106 0.92 -12.95 -2.84
CA ASP A 106 -0.44 -13.08 -3.38
C ASP A 106 -0.73 -11.98 -4.42
N ILE A 107 0.14 -10.97 -4.54
CA ILE A 107 -0.01 -9.86 -5.48
C ILE A 107 0.44 -10.31 -6.88
N ASN A 108 -0.43 -10.16 -7.88
CA ASN A 108 -0.06 -10.42 -9.27
C ASN A 108 0.83 -9.29 -9.82
N LEU A 109 2.13 -9.56 -9.92
CA LEU A 109 3.13 -8.64 -10.45
C LEU A 109 3.62 -9.00 -11.86
N GLU A 110 2.95 -9.90 -12.57
CA GLU A 110 3.40 -10.41 -13.88
C GLU A 110 3.71 -9.28 -14.87
N ARG A 111 2.83 -8.27 -14.92
CA ARG A 111 2.99 -7.09 -15.80
C ARG A 111 4.11 -6.15 -15.37
N PHE A 112 4.54 -6.19 -14.09
CA PHE A 112 5.65 -5.39 -13.58
C PHE A 112 7.01 -6.03 -13.87
N MET A 113 7.08 -7.37 -14.01
CA MET A 113 8.34 -8.11 -14.18
C MET A 113 9.15 -7.66 -15.40
N HIS A 114 8.49 -7.16 -16.44
CA HIS A 114 9.13 -6.71 -17.67
C HIS A 114 9.39 -5.18 -17.73
N GLY A 115 8.85 -4.40 -16.78
CA GLY A 115 8.98 -2.94 -16.80
C GLY A 115 10.29 -2.42 -16.18
N GLY A 116 10.82 -3.13 -15.17
CA GLY A 116 12.05 -2.75 -14.48
C GLY A 116 11.89 -1.78 -13.31
N ALA A 117 10.66 -1.46 -12.90
CA ALA A 117 10.41 -0.83 -11.61
C ALA A 117 10.80 -1.77 -10.46
N ASN A 118 11.27 -1.18 -9.36
CA ASN A 118 11.48 -1.93 -8.13
C ASN A 118 10.14 -2.11 -7.41
N VAL A 119 9.81 -3.33 -7.05
CA VAL A 119 8.62 -3.63 -6.25
C VAL A 119 9.03 -4.44 -5.03
N THR A 120 8.72 -3.92 -3.85
CA THR A 120 9.03 -4.52 -2.56
C THR A 120 7.77 -4.60 -1.71
N GLY A 121 7.72 -5.51 -0.74
CA GLY A 121 6.60 -5.61 0.19
C GLY A 121 6.85 -6.64 1.28
N PHE A 122 5.80 -6.93 2.05
CA PHE A 122 5.89 -7.77 3.24
C PHE A 122 5.15 -9.09 3.05
N GLN A 123 5.78 -10.18 3.45
CA GLN A 123 5.16 -11.51 3.45
C GLN A 123 5.13 -12.02 4.88
N LEU A 124 3.93 -12.12 5.47
CA LEU A 124 3.75 -12.63 6.82
C LEU A 124 3.94 -14.15 6.88
N VAL A 125 3.44 -14.86 5.87
CA VAL A 125 3.47 -16.33 5.84
C VAL A 125 4.64 -16.81 5.00
N ASP A 126 5.58 -17.49 5.64
CA ASP A 126 6.66 -18.19 4.96
C ASP A 126 6.20 -19.58 4.49
N PHE A 127 5.88 -19.69 3.20
CA PHE A 127 5.49 -20.95 2.57
C PHE A 127 6.62 -21.98 2.43
N SER A 128 7.88 -21.64 2.76
CA SER A 128 8.98 -22.61 2.83
C SER A 128 9.05 -23.34 4.18
N ASN A 129 8.33 -22.85 5.19
CA ASN A 129 8.31 -23.44 6.51
C ASN A 129 7.60 -24.83 6.48
N PRO A 130 8.23 -25.91 6.98
CA PRO A 130 7.63 -27.24 7.00
C PRO A 130 6.26 -27.33 7.70
N MET A 131 6.03 -26.50 8.72
CA MET A 131 4.73 -26.40 9.39
C MET A 131 3.67 -25.84 8.45
N VAL A 132 3.98 -24.75 7.73
CA VAL A 132 3.07 -24.12 6.76
C VAL A 132 2.81 -25.08 5.60
N ILE A 133 3.83 -25.80 5.13
CA ILE A 133 3.67 -26.81 4.08
C ILE A 133 2.68 -27.90 4.51
N LYS A 134 2.82 -28.45 5.73
CA LYS A 134 1.87 -29.44 6.28
C LYS A 134 0.46 -28.87 6.43
N LEU A 135 0.33 -27.63 6.88
CA LEU A 135 -0.94 -26.94 6.96
C LEU A 135 -1.60 -26.83 5.58
N MET A 136 -0.87 -26.38 4.56
CA MET A 136 -1.37 -26.25 3.19
C MET A 136 -1.75 -27.60 2.58
N GLN A 137 -0.97 -28.66 2.84
CA GLN A 137 -1.33 -30.01 2.40
C GLN A 137 -2.63 -30.52 3.02
N ARG A 138 -2.89 -30.19 4.29
CA ARG A 138 -4.16 -30.52 4.96
C ARG A 138 -5.29 -29.65 4.44
N TRP A 139 -5.05 -28.36 4.26
CA TRP A 139 -6.01 -27.39 3.73
C TRP A 139 -6.55 -27.84 2.37
N ASN A 140 -5.66 -28.20 1.45
CA ASN A 140 -6.01 -28.65 0.10
C ASN A 140 -6.76 -29.99 0.05
N LYS A 141 -6.88 -30.70 1.19
CA LYS A 141 -7.61 -31.97 1.32
C LYS A 141 -8.96 -31.80 2.02
N LEU A 142 -9.31 -30.58 2.47
CA LEU A 142 -10.60 -30.32 3.10
C LEU A 142 -11.71 -30.50 2.06
N ASP A 143 -12.79 -31.17 2.46
CA ASP A 143 -13.99 -31.28 1.62
C ASP A 143 -14.70 -29.92 1.62
N GLN A 144 -14.92 -29.37 0.43
CA GLN A 144 -15.61 -28.09 0.24
C GLN A 144 -17.04 -28.10 0.77
N ARG A 145 -17.68 -29.28 0.85
CA ARG A 145 -19.04 -29.42 1.40
C ARG A 145 -19.06 -29.16 2.90
N GLU A 146 -18.00 -29.54 3.61
CA GLU A 146 -17.84 -29.30 5.04
C GLU A 146 -17.19 -27.93 5.31
N TYR A 147 -16.28 -27.49 4.43
CA TYR A 147 -15.50 -26.27 4.58
C TYR A 147 -15.55 -25.43 3.28
N PRO A 148 -16.65 -24.70 3.04
CA PRO A 148 -16.75 -23.82 1.88
C PRO A 148 -15.68 -22.71 1.92
N GLY A 149 -14.94 -22.51 0.82
CA GLY A 149 -13.82 -21.57 0.71
C GLY A 149 -12.42 -22.18 0.94
N SER A 150 -12.33 -23.50 1.10
CA SER A 150 -11.04 -24.23 1.20
C SER A 150 -10.36 -24.50 -0.16
N ASP A 151 -10.97 -24.06 -1.26
CA ASP A 151 -10.45 -24.17 -2.62
C ASP A 151 -9.35 -23.15 -2.96
N ALA A 152 -9.22 -22.10 -2.15
CA ALA A 152 -8.12 -21.14 -2.23
C ALA A 152 -7.24 -21.22 -0.98
N PRO A 153 -5.93 -20.89 -1.07
CA PRO A 153 -5.09 -20.71 0.10
C PRO A 153 -5.69 -19.70 1.08
N PRO A 154 -5.49 -19.86 2.39
CA PRO A 154 -5.90 -18.85 3.36
C PRO A 154 -5.26 -17.50 3.00
N LYS A 155 -6.08 -16.53 2.61
CA LYS A 155 -5.59 -15.18 2.31
C LYS A 155 -5.28 -14.47 3.61
N VAL A 156 -4.04 -13.98 3.73
CA VAL A 156 -3.69 -13.05 4.80
C VAL A 156 -4.17 -11.66 4.39
N CYS A 157 -5.48 -11.44 4.51
CA CYS A 157 -6.04 -10.10 4.44
C CYS A 157 -5.74 -9.38 5.76
N ARG A 158 -5.61 -8.05 5.69
CA ARG A 158 -5.68 -7.20 6.89
C ARG A 158 -6.85 -7.67 7.73
N LEU A 159 -6.61 -7.90 9.02
CA LEU A 159 -7.69 -8.03 9.98
C LEU A 159 -8.47 -6.71 9.89
N ASN A 160 -9.66 -6.76 9.30
CA ASN A 160 -10.61 -5.67 9.41
C ASN A 160 -11.00 -5.58 10.89
N THR A 161 -10.28 -4.77 11.65
CA THR A 161 -10.81 -4.22 12.89
C THR A 161 -11.92 -3.27 12.47
N ARG A 162 -13.16 -3.79 12.47
CA ARG A 162 -14.37 -2.97 12.54
C ARG A 162 -14.30 -2.03 13.73
#